data_AF-A0A537XNP1-F1
#
_entry.id   AF-A0A537XNP1-F1
#
_cell.length_a   1.000
_cell.length_b   1.000
_cell.length_c   1.000
_cell.angle_alpha   90.00
_cell.angle_beta   90.00
_cell.angle_gamma   90.00
#
_symmetry.space_group_name_H-M   'P 1'
#
loop_
_entity.id
_entity.type
_entity.pdbx_description
1 polymer ?
#
loop_
_entity_poly.entity_id
_entity_poly.type
_entity_poly.pdbx_seq_one_letter_code
_entity_poly.pdbx_strand_id
1 'polypeptide(L)'
;MSQLGLPILAAVSGAREGSGGAPPLAGVVLSRVVAAEAARDPGRNVFVFENGARPAERVTAADLALGGVGMADALVRLGLRPGDRNHRIAVLLRNHPALLHALVAGAKLGLPVV
;
A
#
# COMPACT_ATOMS: atom_id res chain seq x y z
N MET A 1 9.55 -32.39 12.23
CA MET A 1 9.03 -31.49 13.27
C MET A 1 9.91 -30.25 13.28
N SER A 2 9.29 -29.05 13.24
CA SER A 2 9.86 -27.67 13.18
C SER A 2 10.74 -27.33 11.96
N GLN A 3 10.54 -26.32 11.11
CA GLN A 3 9.89 -24.98 11.19
C GLN A 3 10.31 -24.16 12.41
N LEU A 4 11.21 -23.18 12.20
CA LEU A 4 10.99 -21.75 12.43
C LEU A 4 12.30 -20.95 12.27
N GLY A 5 12.21 -19.77 11.64
CA GLY A 5 13.13 -18.66 11.88
C GLY A 5 14.08 -18.30 10.75
N LEU A 6 13.57 -17.67 9.69
CA LEU A 6 14.40 -16.79 8.85
C LEU A 6 13.84 -15.36 8.94
N PRO A 7 14.65 -14.36 9.32
CA PRO A 7 14.18 -13.00 9.49
C PRO A 7 13.88 -12.36 8.12
N ILE A 8 12.80 -11.58 8.07
CA ILE A 8 12.26 -10.85 6.91
C ILE A 8 13.18 -9.68 6.45
N LEU A 9 14.49 -9.72 6.75
CA LEU A 9 15.39 -8.57 6.66
C LEU A 9 16.56 -8.72 5.66
N ALA A 10 16.43 -9.54 4.63
CA ALA A 10 17.51 -9.72 3.65
C ALA A 10 17.02 -9.58 2.21
N ALA A 11 16.87 -8.34 1.73
CA ALA A 11 17.08 -7.95 0.33
C ALA A 11 16.94 -6.43 0.15
N VAL A 12 17.84 -5.65 0.78
CA VAL A 12 18.19 -4.30 0.29
C VAL A 12 19.71 -4.26 0.24
N SER A 13 20.26 -4.78 -0.85
CA SER A 13 21.67 -4.59 -1.18
C SER A 13 21.75 -3.58 -2.32
N GLY A 14 22.39 -2.45 -2.04
CA GLY A 14 22.61 -1.35 -2.98
C GLY A 14 22.90 -0.06 -2.25
N ALA A 15 24.05 0.02 -1.57
CA ALA A 15 24.54 1.29 -1.02
C ALA A 15 25.20 2.13 -2.12
N ARG A 16 24.79 3.38 -2.26
CA ARG A 16 25.68 4.49 -2.60
C ARG A 16 25.29 5.72 -1.78
N GLU A 17 26.26 6.23 -1.03
CA GLU A 17 26.20 7.49 -0.31
C GLU A 17 26.00 8.66 -1.28
N GLY A 18 25.10 9.58 -0.93
CA GLY A 18 24.84 10.83 -1.63
C GLY A 18 23.98 11.73 -0.76
N SER A 19 24.50 12.92 -0.47
CA SER A 19 23.94 14.04 0.32
C SER A 19 22.42 14.06 0.53
N GLY A 20 21.97 14.13 1.79
CA GLY A 20 20.76 14.85 2.25
C GLY A 20 19.45 14.78 1.44
N GLY A 21 19.32 13.80 0.55
CA GLY A 21 18.25 13.66 -0.42
C GLY A 21 17.48 12.39 -0.11
N ALA A 22 16.17 12.43 -0.37
CA ALA A 22 15.30 11.28 -0.18
C ALA A 22 15.93 10.02 -0.80
N PRO A 23 15.85 8.85 -0.14
CA PRO A 23 16.45 7.63 -0.64
C PRO A 23 15.97 7.35 -2.07
N PRO A 24 16.81 6.74 -2.93
CA PRO A 24 16.40 6.40 -4.28
C PRO A 24 15.12 5.56 -4.24
N LEU A 25 14.08 6.00 -4.96
CA LEU A 25 12.79 5.29 -5.02
C LEU A 25 12.84 3.97 -5.82
N ALA A 26 14.00 3.66 -6.41
CA ALA A 26 14.21 2.42 -7.14
C ALA A 26 14.02 1.21 -6.22
N GLY A 27 13.04 0.36 -6.54
CA GLY A 27 12.71 -0.84 -5.75
C GLY A 27 11.75 -0.60 -4.58
N VAL A 28 11.27 0.64 -4.38
CA VAL A 28 10.27 0.93 -3.36
C VAL A 28 8.89 0.45 -3.81
N VAL A 29 8.24 -0.36 -2.97
CA VAL A 29 6.88 -0.84 -3.20
C VAL A 29 5.92 -0.08 -2.29
N LEU A 30 4.91 0.57 -2.88
CA LEU A 30 3.93 1.40 -2.16
C LEU A 30 3.34 0.70 -0.93
N SER A 31 2.89 -0.55 -1.07
CA SER A 31 2.28 -1.31 0.03
C SER A 31 3.23 -1.52 1.22
N ARG A 32 4.54 -1.61 0.98
CA ARG A 32 5.56 -1.72 2.04
C ARG A 32 5.79 -0.39 2.74
N VAL A 33 5.80 0.71 1.99
CA VAL A 33 5.90 2.07 2.57
C VAL A 33 4.71 2.33 3.47
N VAL A 34 3.49 2.07 2.99
CA VAL A 34 2.26 2.26 3.77
C VAL A 34 2.28 1.42 5.05
N ALA A 35 2.70 0.15 4.98
CA ALA A 35 2.83 -0.69 6.18
C ALA A 35 3.88 -0.13 7.17
N ALA A 36 5.01 0.37 6.66
CA ALA A 36 6.05 0.94 7.49
C ALA A 36 5.61 2.26 8.16
N GLU A 37 4.90 3.13 7.46
CA GLU A 37 4.34 4.36 8.03
C GLU A 37 3.27 4.04 9.10
N ALA A 38 2.37 3.08 8.83
CA ALA A 38 1.37 2.66 9.80
C ALA A 38 1.98 2.03 11.07
N ALA A 39 3.10 1.31 10.93
CA ALA A 39 3.84 0.78 12.07
C ALA A 39 4.58 1.86 12.87
N ARG A 40 5.02 2.95 12.21
CA ARG A 40 5.74 4.06 12.84
C ARG A 40 4.81 4.99 13.61
N ASP A 41 3.73 5.42 12.97
CA ASP A 41 2.74 6.33 13.56
C ASP A 41 1.36 6.03 12.97
N PRO A 42 0.60 5.09 13.57
CA PRO A 42 -0.69 4.66 13.03
C PRO A 42 -1.74 5.78 12.99
N GLY A 43 -1.67 6.72 13.94
CA GLY A 43 -2.63 7.82 14.08
C GLY A 43 -2.35 9.02 13.17
N ARG A 44 -1.23 9.02 12.44
CA ARG A 44 -0.86 10.13 11.55
C ARG A 44 -1.90 10.31 10.46
N ASN A 45 -2.47 11.51 10.35
CA ASN A 45 -3.26 11.87 9.17
C ASN A 45 -2.34 11.89 7.93
N VAL A 46 -2.66 11.06 6.94
CA VAL A 46 -1.89 10.96 5.68
C VAL A 46 -2.65 11.53 4.49
N PHE A 47 -3.98 11.50 4.53
CA PHE A 47 -4.83 12.14 3.53
C PHE A 47 -6.03 12.83 4.19
N VAL A 48 -6.51 13.87 3.52
CA VAL A 48 -7.76 14.55 3.83
C VAL A 48 -8.55 14.66 2.54
N PHE A 49 -9.75 14.11 2.53
CA PHE A 49 -10.67 14.13 1.40
C PHE A 49 -11.73 15.21 1.62
N GLU A 50 -11.74 16.20 0.74
CA GLU A 50 -12.75 17.26 0.73
C GLU A 50 -14.04 16.74 0.09
N ASN A 51 -15.13 16.77 0.86
CA ASN A 51 -16.42 16.19 0.48
C ASN A 51 -17.50 17.26 0.20
N GLY A 52 -17.09 18.45 -0.24
CA GLY A 52 -17.99 19.59 -0.48
C GLY A 52 -18.70 20.03 0.80
N ALA A 53 -20.03 19.93 0.82
CA ALA A 53 -20.84 20.32 1.98
C ALA A 53 -20.78 19.32 3.17
N ARG A 54 -20.21 18.12 2.97
CA ARG A 54 -20.02 17.14 4.04
C ARG A 54 -18.68 17.35 4.74
N PRO A 55 -18.54 16.93 6.01
CA PRO A 55 -17.26 16.98 6.70
C PRO A 55 -16.13 16.33 5.90
N ALA A 56 -14.96 16.94 5.96
CA ALA A 56 -13.76 16.37 5.37
C ALA A 56 -13.45 15.02 6.04
N GLU A 57 -13.15 14.02 5.21
CA GLU A 57 -12.80 12.69 5.69
C GLU A 57 -11.28 12.60 5.85
N ARG A 58 -10.84 12.27 7.05
CA ARG A 58 -9.41 12.11 7.37
C ARG A 58 -9.07 10.64 7.31
N VAL A 59 -7.97 10.33 6.64
CA VAL A 59 -7.44 8.96 6.54
C VAL A 59 -6.12 8.93 7.27
N THR A 60 -6.03 8.06 8.27
CA THR A 60 -4.79 7.82 9.01
C THR A 60 -3.89 6.80 8.32
N ALA A 61 -2.62 6.71 8.74
CA ALA A 61 -1.70 5.71 8.23
C ALA A 61 -2.23 4.28 8.49
N ALA A 62 -2.84 4.04 9.65
CA ALA A 62 -3.49 2.78 9.98
C ALA A 62 -4.69 2.49 9.07
N ASP A 63 -5.57 3.46 8.83
CA ASP A 63 -6.74 3.29 7.95
C ASP A 63 -6.31 2.86 6.54
N LEU A 64 -5.29 3.53 6.00
CA LEU A 64 -4.77 3.24 4.67
C LEU A 64 -4.17 1.82 4.59
N ALA A 65 -3.42 1.40 5.61
CA ALA A 65 -2.81 0.08 5.66
C ALA A 65 -3.86 -1.03 5.78
N LEU A 66 -4.80 -0.90 6.72
CA LEU A 66 -5.86 -1.88 6.96
C LEU A 66 -6.83 -1.94 5.78
N GLY A 67 -7.24 -0.80 5.24
CA GLY A 67 -8.11 -0.70 4.07
C GLY A 67 -7.48 -1.34 2.82
N GLY A 68 -6.19 -1.09 2.58
CA GLY A 68 -5.45 -1.72 1.49
C GLY A 68 -5.31 -3.24 1.64
N VAL A 69 -5.04 -3.74 2.85
CA VAL A 69 -4.98 -5.19 3.11
C VAL A 69 -6.35 -5.84 2.94
N GLY A 70 -7.39 -5.26 3.55
CA GLY A 70 -8.75 -5.79 3.45
C GLY A 70 -9.26 -5.83 2.02
N MET A 71 -8.92 -4.82 1.21
CA MET A 71 -9.26 -4.80 -0.20
C MET A 71 -8.47 -5.84 -1.02
N ALA A 72 -7.17 -6.00 -0.76
CA ALA A 72 -6.37 -7.05 -1.39
C ALA A 72 -6.94 -8.44 -1.11
N ASP A 73 -7.32 -8.71 0.14
CA ASP A 73 -7.93 -9.99 0.52
C ASP A 73 -9.28 -10.21 -0.17
N ALA A 74 -10.09 -9.15 -0.32
CA ALA A 74 -11.35 -9.22 -1.05
C ALA A 74 -11.14 -9.54 -2.53
N LEU A 75 -10.16 -8.89 -3.18
CA LEU A 75 -9.82 -9.13 -4.58
C LEU A 75 -9.31 -10.56 -4.81
N VAL A 76 -8.50 -11.10 -3.89
CA VAL A 76 -8.06 -12.51 -3.94
C VAL A 76 -9.23 -13.46 -3.82
N ARG A 77 -10.20 -13.20 -2.93
CA ARG A 77 -11.43 -14.00 -2.81
C ARG A 77 -12.30 -13.95 -4.06
N LEU A 78 -12.21 -12.87 -4.85
CA LEU A 78 -12.86 -12.74 -6.15
C LEU A 78 -12.09 -13.42 -7.30
N GLY A 79 -10.95 -14.05 -7.01
CA GLY A 79 -10.19 -14.86 -7.95
C GLY A 79 -8.97 -14.17 -8.55
N LEU A 80 -8.67 -12.92 -8.17
CA LEU A 80 -7.44 -12.27 -8.62
C LEU A 80 -6.23 -12.97 -8.00
N ARG A 81 -5.25 -13.27 -8.85
CA ARG A 81 -4.02 -13.96 -8.46
C ARG A 81 -2.87 -12.95 -8.32
N PRO A 82 -2.17 -12.90 -7.18
CA PRO A 82 -1.01 -12.02 -7.02
C PRO A 82 0.05 -12.27 -8.11
N GLY A 83 0.59 -11.20 -8.68
CA GLY A 83 1.66 -11.22 -9.69
C GLY A 83 1.24 -11.74 -11.08
N ASP A 84 -0.04 -12.07 -11.28
CA ASP A 84 -0.54 -12.52 -12.58
C ASP A 84 -0.54 -11.37 -13.58
N ARG A 85 0.29 -11.48 -14.61
CA ARG A 85 0.48 -10.45 -15.63
C ARG A 85 -0.76 -10.21 -16.49
N ASN A 86 -1.72 -11.14 -16.49
CA ASN A 86 -2.98 -11.01 -17.21
C ASN A 86 -4.07 -10.34 -16.36
N HIS A 87 -3.85 -10.18 -15.05
CA HIS A 87 -4.77 -9.49 -14.17
C HIS A 87 -4.38 -8.02 -14.01
N ARG A 88 -5.40 -7.17 -14.07
CA ARG A 88 -5.32 -5.73 -13.82
C ARG A 88 -6.59 -5.29 -13.12
N ILE A 89 -6.48 -4.26 -12.30
CA ILE A 89 -7.59 -3.70 -11.54
C ILE A 89 -7.95 -2.38 -12.20
N ALA A 90 -9.16 -2.25 -12.73
CA ALA A 90 -9.68 -0.97 -13.22
C ALA A 90 -10.57 -0.33 -12.14
N VAL A 91 -10.32 0.93 -11.79
CA VAL A 91 -11.03 1.62 -10.71
C VAL A 91 -11.68 2.89 -11.24
N LEU A 92 -13.01 2.93 -11.22
CA LEU A 92 -13.79 4.14 -11.51
C LEU A 92 -14.50 4.59 -10.24
N LEU A 93 -13.97 5.62 -9.59
CA LEU A 93 -14.50 6.19 -8.36
C LEU A 93 -14.46 7.72 -8.44
N ARG A 94 -15.36 8.37 -7.70
CA ARG A 94 -15.20 9.78 -7.35
C ARG A 94 -14.01 9.93 -6.39
N ASN A 95 -13.57 11.17 -6.13
CA ASN A 95 -12.53 11.43 -5.13
C ASN A 95 -12.96 10.87 -3.76
N HIS A 96 -12.44 9.71 -3.38
CA HIS A 96 -12.88 8.92 -2.23
C HIS A 96 -11.73 8.05 -1.71
N PRO A 97 -11.59 7.84 -0.38
CA PRO A 97 -10.50 7.05 0.20
C PRO A 97 -10.33 5.64 -0.37
N ALA A 98 -11.42 5.02 -0.79
CA ALA A 98 -11.40 3.70 -1.43
C ALA A 98 -10.47 3.61 -2.66
N LEU A 99 -10.24 4.72 -3.37
CA LEU A 99 -9.26 4.76 -4.46
C LEU A 99 -7.84 4.45 -3.95
N LEU A 100 -7.46 5.01 -2.79
CA LEU A 100 -6.14 4.77 -2.20
C LEU A 100 -6.01 3.32 -1.73
N HIS A 101 -7.06 2.74 -1.17
CA HIS A 101 -7.07 1.33 -0.79
C HIS A 101 -6.84 0.43 -2.01
N ALA A 102 -7.44 0.76 -3.16
CA ALA A 102 -7.23 0.01 -4.40
C ALA A 102 -5.78 0.13 -4.91
N LEU A 103 -5.16 1.31 -4.83
CA LEU A 103 -3.75 1.50 -5.17
C LEU A 103 -2.81 0.68 -4.27
N VAL A 104 -3.06 0.70 -2.96
CA VAL A 104 -2.29 -0.10 -1.99
C VAL A 104 -2.50 -1.59 -2.23
N ALA A 105 -3.74 -2.02 -2.50
CA ALA A 105 -4.06 -3.41 -2.79
C ALA A 105 -3.40 -3.89 -4.08
N GLY A 106 -3.46 -3.11 -5.16
CA GLY A 106 -2.76 -3.42 -6.42
C GLY A 106 -1.26 -3.54 -6.21
N ALA A 107 -0.64 -2.59 -5.50
CA ALA A 107 0.77 -2.66 -5.15
C ALA A 107 1.13 -3.86 -4.26
N LYS A 108 0.22 -4.29 -3.37
CA LYS A 108 0.41 -5.48 -2.52
C LYS A 108 0.30 -6.78 -3.33
N LEU A 109 -0.62 -6.84 -4.28
CA LEU A 109 -0.85 -7.99 -5.14
C LEU A 109 0.10 -8.03 -6.34
N GLY A 110 0.86 -6.97 -6.61
CA GLY A 110 1.69 -6.87 -7.80
C GLY A 110 0.85 -6.77 -9.09
N LEU A 111 -0.33 -6.17 -8.99
CA LEU A 111 -1.28 -6.01 -10.09
C LEU A 111 -1.36 -4.53 -10.49
N PRO A 112 -1.24 -4.20 -11.80
CA PRO A 112 -1.43 -2.84 -12.27
C PRO A 112 -2.84 -2.34 -11.94
N VAL A 113 -2.92 -1.11 -11.46
CA VAL A 113 -4.18 -0.39 -11.25
C VAL A 113 -4.30 0.68 -12.33
N VAL A 114 -5.45 0.73 -12.99
CA VAL A 114 -5.79 1.70 -14.05
C VAL A 114 -7.09 2.42 -13.76
#